data_AF-A0A7C3V2R9-F1
#
_entry.id   AF-A0A7C3V2R9-F1
#
_cell.length_a   1.000
_cell.length_b   1.000
_cell.length_c   1.000
_cell.angle_alpha   90.00
_cell.angle_beta   90.00
_cell.angle_gamma   90.00
#
_symmetry.space_group_name_H-M   'P 1'
#
loop_
_entity.id
_entity.type
_entity.pdbx_description
1 polymer ?
#
loop_
_entity_poly.entity_id
_entity_poly.type
_entity_poly.pdbx_seq_one_letter_code
_entity_poly.pdbx_strand_id
1 'polypeptide(L)' 'GLGADFDGIERTPSDMKGIQDIDRLFEKLLSMNYPERVVKKIAGGNFLRVIKKVFAK' A
#
# COMPACT_ATOMS: atom_id res chain seq x y z
N GLY A 1 -4.00 -0.90 -4.41
CA GLY A 1 -3.20 -1.80 -3.55
C GLY A 1 -1.80 -1.26 -3.51
N LEU A 2 -0.85 -2.04 -3.03
CA LEU A 2 0.57 -1.68 -3.00
C LEU A 2 1.40 -2.82 -3.58
N GLY A 3 2.48 -2.47 -4.27
CA GLY A 3 3.46 -3.40 -4.82
C GLY A 3 4.74 -2.61 -5.06
N ALA A 4 5.60 -2.53 -4.03
CA ALA A 4 6.74 -1.63 -4.00
C ALA A 4 8.00 -2.21 -4.66
N ASP A 5 8.03 -3.53 -4.87
CA ASP A 5 9.18 -4.24 -5.46
C ASP A 5 10.51 -3.95 -4.73
N PHE A 6 10.44 -3.80 -3.40
CA PHE A 6 11.62 -3.69 -2.56
C PHE A 6 12.51 -4.92 -2.76
N ASP A 7 13.83 -4.69 -2.80
CA ASP A 7 14.86 -5.66 -3.16
C ASP A 7 14.78 -6.23 -4.59
N GLY A 8 13.78 -5.82 -5.39
CA GLY A 8 13.60 -6.23 -6.79
C GLY A 8 14.00 -5.18 -7.84
N ILE A 9 14.10 -3.90 -7.45
CA ILE A 9 14.47 -2.78 -8.33
C ILE A 9 15.84 -2.17 -7.97
N GLU A 10 16.53 -1.60 -8.97
CA GLU A 10 17.85 -0.96 -8.76
C GLU A 10 17.79 0.26 -7.83
N ARG A 11 16.69 1.03 -7.90
CA ARG A 11 16.55 2.31 -7.17
C ARG A 11 15.13 2.54 -6.71
N THR A 12 14.99 2.91 -5.44
CA THR A 12 13.74 3.36 -4.83
C THR A 12 13.60 4.89 -4.90
N PRO A 13 12.40 5.45 -4.67
CA PRO A 13 12.25 6.90 -4.46
C PRO A 13 13.09 7.40 -3.28
N SER A 14 13.60 8.62 -3.38
CA SER A 14 14.55 9.18 -2.39
C SER A 14 14.02 9.25 -0.96
N ASP A 15 12.71 9.40 -0.80
CA ASP A 15 11.97 9.51 0.46
C ASP A 15 11.31 8.18 0.91
N MET A 16 11.52 7.11 0.15
CA MET A 16 10.95 5.78 0.39
C MET A 16 11.97 4.69 0.09
N LYS A 17 12.93 4.47 1.00
CA LYS A 17 14.09 3.61 0.79
C LYS A 17 13.79 2.13 0.98
N GLY A 18 12.75 1.80 1.72
CA GLY A 18 12.38 0.42 2.04
C GLY A 18 11.06 0.33 2.78
N ILE A 19 10.76 -0.87 3.29
CA ILE A 19 9.52 -1.16 3.99
C ILE A 19 9.28 -0.26 5.21
N GLN A 20 10.34 0.18 5.88
CA GLN A 20 10.27 1.09 7.03
C GLN A 20 9.64 2.46 6.70
N ASP A 21 9.60 2.85 5.42
CA ASP A 21 9.09 4.15 4.99
C ASP A 21 7.62 4.09 4.52
N ILE A 22 6.98 2.93 4.55
CA ILE A 22 5.66 2.73 3.94
C ILE A 22 4.55 3.54 4.62
N ASP A 23 4.68 3.79 5.92
CA ASP A 23 3.69 4.58 6.68
C ASP A 23 3.61 6.03 6.19
N ARG A 24 4.71 6.58 5.67
CA ARG A 24 4.73 7.92 5.06
C ARG A 24 3.79 8.03 3.88
N LEU A 25 3.60 6.96 3.12
CA LEU A 25 2.63 6.92 2.02
C LEU A 25 1.21 7.09 2.56
N PHE A 26 0.87 6.39 3.64
CA PHE A 26 -0.45 6.46 4.24
C PHE A 26 -0.72 7.82 4.87
N GLU A 27 0.25 8.36 5.61
CA GLU A 27 0.20 9.72 6.15
C GLU A 27 0.00 10.76 5.06
N LYS A 28 0.72 10.64 3.94
CA LYS A 28 0.58 11.55 2.81
C LYS A 28 -0.81 11.47 2.18
N LEU A 29 -1.35 10.27 1.97
CA LEU A 29 -2.71 10.09 1.47
C LEU A 29 -3.75 10.72 2.41
N LEU A 30 -3.61 10.52 3.72
CA LEU A 30 -4.49 11.14 4.72
C LEU A 30 -4.39 12.67 4.69
N SER A 31 -3.18 13.22 4.59
CA SER A 31 -2.96 14.68 4.47
C SER A 31 -3.59 15.29 3.21
N MET A 32 -3.80 14.48 2.17
CA MET A 32 -4.48 14.85 0.93
C MET A 32 -6.01 14.68 1.01
N ASN A 33 -6.57 14.48 2.21
CA ASN A 33 -7.99 14.25 2.46
C ASN A 33 -8.56 12.98 1.81
N TYR A 34 -7.73 11.96 1.58
CA TYR A 34 -8.26 10.64 1.22
C TYR A 34 -9.04 10.08 2.42
N PRO A 35 -10.29 9.62 2.23
CA PRO A 35 -11.05 9.03 3.33
C PRO A 35 -10.29 7.85 3.94
N GLU A 36 -10.29 7.72 5.26
CA GLU A 36 -9.59 6.64 5.97
C GLU A 36 -9.99 5.25 5.43
N ARG A 37 -11.27 5.07 5.09
CA ARG A 37 -11.80 3.85 4.45
C ARG A 37 -11.10 3.51 3.13
N VAL A 38 -10.67 4.51 2.37
CA VAL A 38 -9.93 4.35 1.10
C VAL A 38 -8.49 3.97 1.39
N VAL A 39 -7.83 4.64 2.33
CA VAL A 39 -6.46 4.33 2.74
C VAL A 39 -6.36 2.88 3.25
N LYS A 40 -7.30 2.44 4.11
CA LYS A 40 -7.41 1.03 4.56
C LYS A 40 -7.56 0.03 3.41
N LYS A 41 -8.32 0.40 2.37
CA LYS A 41 -8.45 -0.42 1.16
C LYS A 41 -7.15 -0.50 0.36
N ILE A 42 -6.39 0.59 0.28
CA ILE A 42 -5.08 0.64 -0.38
C ILE A 42 -4.06 -0.21 0.39
N ALA A 43 -4.02 -0.08 1.72
CA ALA A 43 -3.11 -0.77 2.64
C ALA A 43 -3.27 -2.30 2.70
N GLY A 44 -4.23 -2.87 1.96
CA GLY A 44 -4.39 -4.32 1.86
C GLY A 44 -5.85 -4.77 1.76
N GLY A 45 -6.82 -3.95 2.18
CA GLY A 45 -8.23 -4.33 2.18
C GLY A 45 -8.75 -4.74 0.79
N ASN A 46 -8.30 -4.07 -0.27
CA ASN A 46 -8.64 -4.46 -1.65
C ASN A 46 -8.02 -5.82 -2.04
N PHE A 47 -6.78 -6.07 -1.63
CA PHE A 47 -6.09 -7.33 -1.90
C PHE A 47 -6.77 -8.49 -1.17
N LEU A 48 -7.02 -8.33 0.14
CA LEU A 48 -7.73 -9.31 0.96
C LEU A 48 -9.12 -9.64 0.41
N ARG A 49 -9.88 -8.65 -0.07
CA ARG A 49 -11.17 -8.87 -0.71
C ARG A 49 -11.06 -9.78 -1.94
N VAL A 50 -10.06 -9.55 -2.79
CA VAL A 50 -9.84 -10.34 -4.01
C VAL A 50 -9.38 -11.75 -3.65
N ILE A 51 -8.39 -11.87 -2.77
CA ILE A 51 -7.87 -13.16 -2.27
C ILE A 51 -9.00 -14.01 -1.68
N LYS A 52 -9.87 -13.43 -0.84
CA LYS A 52 -11.05 -14.13 -0.31
C LYS A 52 -11.99 -14.62 -1.42
N LYS A 53 -12.21 -13.84 -2.49
CA LYS A 53 -13.04 -14.24 -3.62
C LYS A 53 -12.42 -15.39 -4.43
N VAL A 54 -11.11 -15.39 -4.59
CA VAL A 54 -10.38 -16.44 -5.33
C VAL A 54 -10.37 -17.76 -4.56
N PHE A 55 -10.24 -17.69 -3.23
CA PHE A 55 -10.22 -18.89 -2.38
C PHE A 55 -11.59 -19.34 -1.87
N ALA A 56 -12.66 -18.57 -2.12
CA ALA A 56 -14.02 -19.01 -1.85
C ALA A 56 -14.38 -20.12 -2.85
N LYS A 57 -14.57 -21.33 -2.35
CA LYS A 57 -15.13 -22.46 -3.11
C LYS A 57 -16.59 -22.18 -3.47
#